data_AF-A0A9E4E3H2-F1
#
_entry.id   AF-A0A9E4E3H2-F1
#
_cell.length_a   1.000
_cell.length_b   1.000
_cell.length_c   1.000
_cell.angle_alpha   90.00
_cell.angle_beta   90.00
_cell.angle_gamma   90.00
#
_symmetry.space_group_name_H-M   'P 1'
#
loop_
_entity.id
_entity.type
_entity.pdbx_description
1 polymer ?
#
loop_
_entity_poly.entity_id
_entity_poly.type
_entity_poly.pdbx_seq_one_letter_code
_entity_poly.pdbx_strand_id
1 'polypeptide(L)'
;MKALHFQLYFFIFIFAFVFTVCGCQDSTSVNGGKNDSEVVLRDYLLSEDETWEPEKTYIVQGTFEVLPNVVLEILPGTVVKFGRDAHLNVRGILKIGTPLVFGAFSEPVHLTSNSINPRIGDWHGIQFDHTHDSESFLRGTVIEYATVALDIKTTSPTVADCTFRYNETAVALDGSTAKIQHNAIHDNDIGISTVGRQTRPRIERNNIIKNDTGIFCENVQSIVQNNNFENNNFALKLNVKFDFGIPNNWWGTSVNEVIDKTILDSNDANIITKPLGTVNYEPIAETRFDGAGPRE
;
A
#
# COMPACT_ATOMS: atom_id res chain seq x y z
N MET A 1 -14.07 -29.26 -56.83
CA MET A 1 -12.89 -28.73 -56.13
C MET A 1 -13.09 -28.97 -54.64
N LYS A 2 -12.27 -29.82 -54.04
CA LYS A 2 -12.40 -30.25 -52.64
C LYS A 2 -11.87 -29.13 -51.72
N ALA A 3 -12.67 -28.70 -50.75
CA ALA A 3 -12.26 -27.75 -49.73
C ALA A 3 -11.44 -28.50 -48.65
N LEU A 4 -10.22 -28.00 -48.41
CA LEU A 4 -9.25 -28.53 -47.46
C LEU A 4 -9.63 -28.05 -46.05
N HIS A 5 -9.94 -28.99 -45.15
CA HIS A 5 -10.10 -28.72 -43.71
C HIS A 5 -8.71 -28.65 -43.06
N PHE A 6 -8.36 -27.50 -42.48
CA PHE A 6 -7.14 -27.31 -41.71
C PHE A 6 -7.46 -27.58 -40.23
N GLN A 7 -7.03 -28.73 -39.70
CA GLN A 7 -7.12 -29.02 -38.27
C GLN A 7 -5.86 -28.53 -37.56
N LEU A 8 -6.04 -27.60 -36.63
CA LEU A 8 -5.01 -27.06 -35.75
C LEU A 8 -4.79 -28.05 -34.60
N TYR A 9 -3.60 -28.67 -34.52
CA TYR A 9 -3.24 -29.56 -33.42
C TYR A 9 -2.81 -28.74 -32.20
N PHE A 10 -3.57 -28.85 -31.11
CA PHE A 10 -3.25 -28.29 -29.80
C PHE A 10 -2.37 -29.30 -29.05
N PHE A 11 -1.10 -28.97 -28.81
CA PHE A 11 -0.21 -29.79 -27.97
C PHE A 11 -0.41 -29.39 -26.50
N ILE A 12 -1.01 -30.28 -25.72
CA ILE A 12 -1.10 -30.18 -24.25
C ILE A 12 0.12 -30.91 -23.68
N PHE A 13 1.05 -30.18 -23.06
CA PHE A 13 2.11 -30.79 -22.25
C PHE A 13 1.56 -31.11 -20.85
N ILE A 14 1.38 -32.39 -20.55
CA ILE A 14 1.07 -32.88 -19.19
C ILE A 14 2.40 -33.20 -18.52
N PHE A 15 2.79 -32.40 -17.53
CA PHE A 15 3.89 -32.72 -16.62
C PHE A 15 3.35 -33.66 -15.53
N ALA A 16 3.78 -34.92 -15.55
CA ALA A 16 3.51 -35.89 -14.49
C ALA A 16 4.62 -35.81 -13.43
N PHE A 17 4.31 -35.27 -12.25
CA PHE A 17 5.18 -35.36 -11.07
C PHE A 17 4.98 -36.72 -10.39
N VAL A 18 6.06 -37.50 -10.29
CA VAL A 18 6.10 -38.75 -9.53
C VAL A 18 6.49 -38.41 -8.09
N PHE A 19 5.56 -38.54 -7.15
CA PHE A 19 5.86 -38.52 -5.72
C PHE A 19 6.14 -39.95 -5.23
N THR A 20 7.38 -40.20 -4.78
CA THR A 20 7.72 -41.40 -4.01
C THR A 20 7.23 -41.25 -2.57
N VAL A 21 6.16 -41.96 -2.24
CA VAL A 21 5.66 -42.14 -0.87
C VAL A 21 6.56 -43.15 -0.16
N CYS A 22 7.22 -42.73 0.91
CA CYS A 22 7.79 -43.64 1.91
C CYS A 22 6.95 -43.52 3.18
N GLY A 23 6.19 -44.57 3.50
CA GLY A 23 5.38 -44.65 4.71
C GLY A 23 6.10 -45.38 5.84
N CYS A 24 5.86 -44.94 7.07
CA CYS A 24 5.80 -45.80 8.26
C CYS A 24 4.77 -45.22 9.24
N GLN A 25 4.01 -46.12 9.89
CA GLN A 25 2.70 -45.91 10.51
C GLN A 25 2.71 -45.38 11.95
N ASP A 26 1.64 -44.64 12.25
CA ASP A 26 0.79 -44.55 13.44
C ASP A 26 1.34 -44.61 14.87
N SER A 27 1.04 -43.53 15.60
CA SER A 27 0.46 -43.64 16.95
C SER A 27 -0.68 -42.62 17.10
N THR A 28 -1.84 -43.10 17.53
CA THR A 28 -3.07 -42.33 17.72
C THR A 28 -3.02 -41.51 19.01
N SER A 29 -3.31 -40.22 18.93
CA SER A 29 -3.87 -39.44 20.04
C SER A 29 -4.81 -38.35 19.50
N VAL A 30 -5.77 -37.99 20.34
CA VAL A 30 -7.12 -37.51 20.03
C VAL A 30 -7.16 -36.01 19.67
N ASN A 31 -7.88 -35.70 18.58
CA ASN A 31 -8.56 -34.45 18.21
C ASN A 31 -8.09 -33.11 18.85
N GLY A 32 -7.35 -32.36 18.04
CA GLY A 32 -7.55 -30.93 17.83
C GLY A 32 -7.29 -30.67 16.36
N GLY A 33 -8.34 -30.48 15.55
CA GLY A 33 -8.19 -30.29 14.11
C GLY A 33 -7.24 -29.14 13.82
N LYS A 34 -6.07 -29.44 13.25
CA LYS A 34 -5.24 -28.41 12.60
C LYS A 34 -6.11 -27.84 11.49
N ASN A 35 -6.47 -26.57 11.60
CA ASN A 35 -7.17 -25.87 10.54
C ASN A 35 -6.16 -25.75 9.38
N ASP A 36 -6.27 -26.61 8.37
CA ASP A 36 -5.33 -26.68 7.23
C ASP A 36 -5.36 -25.42 6.35
N SER A 37 -6.22 -24.45 6.71
CA SER A 37 -6.38 -23.15 6.09
C SER A 37 -5.53 -22.03 6.74
N GLU A 38 -4.85 -22.27 7.85
CA GLU A 38 -3.99 -21.25 8.50
C GLU A 38 -2.50 -21.59 8.42
N VAL A 39 -1.70 -20.65 7.92
CA VAL A 39 -0.24 -20.74 7.86
C VAL A 39 0.35 -19.75 8.85
N VAL A 40 0.99 -20.22 9.91
CA VAL A 40 1.59 -19.35 10.94
C VAL A 40 3.10 -19.23 10.74
N LEU A 41 3.56 -18.01 10.50
CA LEU A 41 4.95 -17.66 10.18
C LEU A 41 5.54 -16.92 11.39
N ARG A 42 6.54 -17.51 12.04
CA ARG A 42 7.18 -16.95 13.25
C ARG A 42 8.63 -16.62 12.93
N ASP A 43 9.00 -15.35 13.09
CA ASP A 43 10.36 -14.87 12.84
C ASP A 43 10.93 -15.44 11.53
N TYR A 44 10.15 -15.29 10.46
CA TYR A 44 10.32 -16.01 9.21
C TYR A 44 11.27 -15.27 8.26
N LEU A 45 12.21 -16.03 7.72
CA LEU A 45 13.18 -15.55 6.73
C LEU A 45 12.86 -16.21 5.39
N LEU A 46 12.37 -15.43 4.44
CA LEU A 46 12.07 -15.90 3.10
C LEU A 46 13.34 -15.87 2.24
N SER A 47 13.88 -17.05 1.91
CA SER A 47 15.13 -17.21 1.16
C SER A 47 14.97 -17.70 -0.28
N GLU A 48 13.76 -18.10 -0.67
CA GLU A 48 13.40 -18.54 -2.01
C GLU A 48 12.04 -17.93 -2.38
N ASP A 49 11.75 -17.82 -3.67
CA ASP A 49 10.50 -17.22 -4.13
C ASP A 49 9.29 -17.99 -3.57
N GLU A 50 8.28 -17.25 -3.11
CA GLU A 50 7.07 -17.84 -2.54
C GLU A 50 5.82 -17.10 -3.04
N THR A 51 4.78 -17.87 -3.32
CA THR A 51 3.47 -17.37 -3.73
C THR A 51 2.43 -17.76 -2.70
N TRP A 52 1.66 -16.77 -2.23
CA TRP A 52 0.56 -16.94 -1.28
C TRP A 52 -0.77 -16.94 -1.98
N GLU A 53 -1.52 -18.02 -1.79
CA GLU A 53 -2.81 -18.28 -2.41
C GLU A 53 -4.01 -17.99 -1.47
N PRO A 54 -5.17 -17.56 -2.01
CA PRO A 54 -6.32 -17.11 -1.23
C PRO A 54 -7.05 -18.20 -0.43
N GLU A 55 -6.77 -19.48 -0.69
CA GLU A 55 -7.32 -20.61 0.06
C GLU A 55 -6.79 -20.69 1.50
N LYS A 56 -5.75 -19.91 1.81
CA LYS A 56 -5.11 -19.87 3.12
C LYS A 56 -5.15 -18.46 3.74
N THR A 57 -5.19 -18.42 5.06
CA THR A 57 -4.92 -17.24 5.87
C THR A 57 -3.50 -17.33 6.41
N TYR A 58 -2.68 -16.33 6.14
CA TYR A 58 -1.30 -16.26 6.60
C TYR A 58 -1.24 -15.41 7.87
N ILE A 59 -0.62 -15.92 8.93
CA ILE A 59 -0.50 -15.23 10.22
C ILE A 59 0.98 -14.99 10.50
N VAL A 60 1.40 -13.74 10.41
CA VAL A 60 2.78 -13.31 10.68
C VAL A 60 2.93 -12.96 12.16
N GLN A 61 3.92 -13.54 12.82
CA GLN A 61 4.28 -13.27 14.21
C GLN A 61 5.78 -12.91 14.29
N GLY A 62 6.09 -11.76 14.90
CA GLY A 62 7.47 -11.27 14.94
C GLY A 62 7.93 -10.71 13.59
N THR A 63 9.19 -10.92 13.26
CA THR A 63 9.80 -10.37 12.04
C THR A 63 9.58 -11.29 10.85
N PHE A 64 9.05 -10.77 9.75
CA PHE A 64 9.13 -11.43 8.44
C PHE A 64 10.15 -10.67 7.60
N GLU A 65 11.20 -11.33 7.10
CA GLU A 65 12.17 -10.71 6.19
C GLU A 65 12.14 -11.39 4.81
N VAL A 66 11.91 -10.60 3.76
CA VAL A 66 12.12 -11.00 2.36
C VAL A 66 13.55 -10.68 1.99
N LEU A 67 14.39 -11.70 1.78
CA LEU A 67 15.81 -11.50 1.46
C LEU A 67 16.02 -10.85 0.07
N PRO A 68 17.20 -10.24 -0.16
CA PRO A 68 17.55 -9.68 -1.47
C PRO A 68 17.40 -10.70 -2.60
N ASN A 69 16.88 -10.25 -3.74
CA ASN A 69 16.62 -11.04 -4.95
C ASN A 69 15.54 -12.13 -4.80
N VAL A 70 14.81 -12.17 -3.68
CA VAL A 70 13.67 -13.08 -3.48
C VAL A 70 12.38 -12.34 -3.77
N VAL A 71 11.43 -13.04 -4.38
CA VAL A 71 10.09 -12.54 -4.68
C VAL A 71 9.08 -13.14 -3.70
N LEU A 72 8.37 -12.28 -2.98
CA LEU A 72 7.11 -12.65 -2.35
C LEU A 72 5.95 -12.15 -3.22
N GLU A 73 5.13 -13.08 -3.70
CA GLU A 73 3.90 -12.77 -4.42
C GLU A 73 2.68 -13.14 -3.58
N ILE A 74 1.81 -12.17 -3.29
CA ILE A 74 0.57 -12.37 -2.54
C ILE A 74 -0.60 -12.19 -3.49
N LEU A 75 -1.26 -13.29 -3.85
CA LEU A 75 -2.30 -13.28 -4.87
C LEU A 75 -3.59 -12.60 -4.38
N PRO A 76 -4.41 -12.02 -5.28
CA PRO A 76 -5.70 -11.45 -4.94
C PRO A 76 -6.61 -12.38 -4.11
N GLY A 77 -7.40 -11.79 -3.22
CA GLY A 77 -8.27 -12.53 -2.28
C GLY A 77 -7.55 -13.10 -1.05
N THR A 78 -6.22 -13.01 -0.98
CA THR A 78 -5.45 -13.52 0.17
C THR A 78 -5.66 -12.67 1.42
N VAL A 79 -5.74 -13.32 2.59
CA VAL A 79 -5.79 -12.67 3.90
C VAL A 79 -4.48 -12.90 4.65
N VAL A 80 -3.84 -11.81 5.05
CA VAL A 80 -2.65 -11.81 5.91
C VAL A 80 -2.95 -11.06 7.20
N LYS A 81 -2.70 -11.72 8.33
CA LYS A 81 -2.92 -11.19 9.66
C LYS A 81 -1.60 -11.03 10.39
N PHE A 82 -1.37 -9.85 10.96
CA PHE A 82 -0.15 -9.53 11.69
C PHE A 82 -0.40 -9.60 13.19
N GLY A 83 0.42 -10.37 13.89
CA GLY A 83 0.47 -10.39 15.34
C GLY A 83 0.97 -9.06 15.91
N ARG A 84 0.83 -8.91 17.22
CA ARG A 84 1.27 -7.69 17.91
C ARG A 84 2.74 -7.40 17.64
N ASP A 85 3.06 -6.16 17.29
CA ASP A 85 4.42 -5.68 17.01
C ASP A 85 5.10 -6.41 15.81
N ALA A 86 4.35 -7.20 15.02
CA ALA A 86 4.89 -7.86 13.83
C ALA A 86 5.18 -6.86 12.71
N HIS A 87 6.12 -7.20 11.84
CA HIS A 87 6.46 -6.38 10.68
C HIS A 87 6.99 -7.21 9.52
N LEU A 88 6.77 -6.71 8.31
CA LEU A 88 7.33 -7.26 7.08
C LEU A 88 8.46 -6.36 6.60
N ASN A 89 9.70 -6.82 6.69
CA ASN A 89 10.87 -6.16 6.15
C ASN A 89 11.16 -6.69 4.73
N VAL A 90 11.10 -5.83 3.73
CA VAL A 90 11.29 -6.16 2.32
C VAL A 90 12.66 -5.67 1.88
N ARG A 91 13.58 -6.61 1.66
CA ARG A 91 14.88 -6.37 1.01
C ARG A 91 14.96 -6.94 -0.41
N GLY A 92 14.03 -7.82 -0.76
CA GLY A 92 13.79 -8.36 -2.10
C GLY A 92 12.69 -7.62 -2.86
N ILE A 93 11.80 -8.36 -3.52
CA ILE A 93 10.70 -7.85 -4.33
C ILE A 93 9.37 -8.28 -3.70
N LEU A 94 8.42 -7.35 -3.60
CA LEU A 94 7.09 -7.61 -3.05
C LEU A 94 6.02 -7.28 -4.09
N LYS A 95 5.22 -8.29 -4.48
CA LYS A 95 4.11 -8.18 -5.43
C LYS A 95 2.81 -8.54 -4.71
N ILE A 96 1.91 -7.58 -4.50
CA ILE A 96 0.63 -7.82 -3.80
C ILE A 96 -0.55 -7.47 -4.70
N GLY A 97 -1.47 -8.42 -4.80
CA GLY A 97 -2.74 -8.28 -5.50
C GLY A 97 -2.61 -8.38 -7.01
N THR A 98 -3.42 -7.63 -7.76
CA THR A 98 -3.56 -7.86 -9.21
C THR A 98 -2.40 -7.20 -9.98
N PRO A 99 -1.65 -7.93 -10.83
CA PRO A 99 -0.58 -7.35 -11.63
C PRO A 99 -1.02 -6.11 -12.44
N LEU A 100 -0.12 -5.12 -12.54
CA LEU A 100 -0.40 -3.82 -13.18
C LEU A 100 -0.74 -3.90 -14.67
N VAL A 101 -0.45 -5.03 -15.32
CA VAL A 101 -0.74 -5.29 -16.74
C VAL A 101 -2.23 -5.52 -17.01
N PHE A 102 -3.03 -5.82 -15.99
CA PHE A 102 -4.46 -6.07 -16.11
C PHE A 102 -5.29 -4.79 -15.92
N GLY A 103 -6.32 -4.60 -16.75
CA GLY A 103 -7.14 -3.38 -16.76
C GLY A 103 -7.93 -3.13 -15.46
N ALA A 104 -8.51 -4.18 -14.88
CA ALA A 104 -9.22 -4.15 -13.59
C ALA A 104 -8.43 -4.89 -12.52
N PHE A 105 -8.64 -4.57 -11.25
CA PHE A 105 -8.19 -5.42 -10.14
C PHE A 105 -9.32 -6.36 -9.70
N SER A 106 -8.99 -7.47 -9.04
CA SER A 106 -9.96 -8.48 -8.59
C SER A 106 -10.24 -8.35 -7.08
N GLU A 107 -10.77 -9.39 -6.44
CA GLU A 107 -10.93 -9.44 -4.97
C GLU A 107 -9.68 -8.94 -4.23
N PRO A 108 -9.82 -8.00 -3.28
CA PRO A 108 -8.66 -7.35 -2.67
C PRO A 108 -7.87 -8.32 -1.78
N VAL A 109 -6.57 -8.08 -1.68
CA VAL A 109 -5.75 -8.65 -0.60
C VAL A 109 -6.02 -7.89 0.68
N HIS A 110 -6.20 -8.61 1.80
CA HIS A 110 -6.40 -8.00 3.12
C HIS A 110 -5.17 -8.16 4.00
N LEU A 111 -4.57 -7.04 4.40
CA LEU A 111 -3.46 -6.97 5.33
C LEU A 111 -3.94 -6.28 6.62
N THR A 112 -4.04 -7.03 7.72
CA THR A 112 -4.74 -6.54 8.91
C THR A 112 -4.19 -7.12 10.21
N SER A 113 -4.68 -6.65 11.36
CA SER A 113 -4.32 -7.18 12.68
C SER A 113 -4.86 -8.58 12.90
N ASN A 114 -4.09 -9.43 13.60
CA ASN A 114 -4.55 -10.73 14.10
C ASN A 114 -5.33 -10.62 15.44
N SER A 115 -5.56 -9.40 15.94
CA SER A 115 -6.34 -9.15 17.14
C SER A 115 -7.84 -9.39 16.91
N ILE A 116 -8.54 -9.90 17.92
CA ILE A 116 -10.01 -10.01 17.93
C ILE A 116 -10.66 -8.61 17.97
N ASN A 117 -9.98 -7.64 18.58
CA ASN A 117 -10.40 -6.24 18.62
C ASN A 117 -9.27 -5.37 18.05
N PRO A 118 -9.17 -5.24 16.73
CA PRO A 118 -8.09 -4.50 16.08
C PRO A 118 -8.01 -3.04 16.55
N ARG A 119 -6.79 -2.54 16.70
CA ARG A 119 -6.50 -1.15 17.04
C ARG A 119 -5.37 -0.61 16.17
N ILE A 120 -5.41 0.69 15.89
CA ILE A 120 -4.29 1.40 15.27
C ILE A 120 -3.00 1.07 16.02
N GLY A 121 -1.95 0.70 15.28
CA GLY A 121 -0.64 0.35 15.86
C GLY A 121 -0.53 -1.08 16.39
N ASP A 122 -1.48 -1.97 16.09
CA ASP A 122 -1.39 -3.38 16.50
C ASP A 122 -0.15 -4.06 15.87
N TRP A 123 0.24 -3.66 14.67
CA TRP A 123 1.45 -4.13 13.99
C TRP A 123 2.23 -2.95 13.41
N HIS A 124 3.51 -3.13 13.09
CA HIS A 124 4.33 -2.00 12.68
C HIS A 124 4.08 -1.58 11.24
N GLY A 125 3.93 -2.53 10.33
CA GLY A 125 3.78 -2.23 8.91
C GLY A 125 4.61 -3.10 7.96
N ILE A 126 4.59 -2.70 6.69
CA ILE A 126 5.51 -3.19 5.67
C ILE A 126 6.58 -2.13 5.46
N GLN A 127 7.83 -2.48 5.73
CA GLN A 127 8.98 -1.64 5.49
C GLN A 127 9.73 -2.12 4.25
N PHE A 128 9.99 -1.22 3.32
CA PHE A 128 10.98 -1.43 2.28
C PHE A 128 12.32 -0.88 2.77
N ASP A 129 13.26 -1.76 3.06
CA ASP A 129 14.59 -1.39 3.59
C ASP A 129 15.64 -1.39 2.47
N HIS A 130 15.72 -0.25 1.77
CA HIS A 130 16.75 0.05 0.77
C HIS A 130 16.83 -0.89 -0.44
N THR A 131 15.67 -1.30 -0.97
CA THR A 131 15.58 -2.03 -2.25
C THR A 131 15.71 -1.07 -3.44
N HIS A 132 16.52 -1.43 -4.43
CA HIS A 132 16.60 -0.70 -5.71
C HIS A 132 15.76 -1.39 -6.79
N ASP A 133 14.70 -2.09 -6.39
CA ASP A 133 13.86 -2.81 -7.33
C ASP A 133 12.79 -1.89 -7.93
N SER A 134 12.50 -2.12 -9.21
CA SER A 134 11.44 -1.42 -9.95
C SER A 134 10.22 -2.31 -10.17
N GLU A 135 10.18 -3.48 -9.53
CA GLU A 135 9.18 -4.52 -9.79
C GLU A 135 8.11 -4.61 -8.71
N SER A 136 8.38 -4.09 -7.51
CA SER A 136 7.44 -4.14 -6.40
C SER A 136 6.20 -3.32 -6.70
N PHE A 137 5.04 -3.91 -6.39
CA PHE A 137 3.76 -3.24 -6.50
C PHE A 137 2.78 -3.74 -5.46
N LEU A 138 1.86 -2.86 -5.09
CA LEU A 138 0.66 -3.19 -4.36
C LEU A 138 -0.53 -2.70 -5.18
N ARG A 139 -1.44 -3.61 -5.54
CA ARG A 139 -2.64 -3.25 -6.29
C ARG A 139 -3.87 -4.04 -5.86
N GLY A 140 -4.94 -3.32 -5.51
CA GLY A 140 -6.14 -3.97 -4.98
C GLY A 140 -5.88 -4.54 -3.59
N THR A 141 -5.38 -3.71 -2.67
CA THR A 141 -5.01 -4.14 -1.32
C THR A 141 -5.68 -3.25 -0.27
N VAL A 142 -6.24 -3.86 0.77
CA VAL A 142 -6.77 -3.19 1.95
C VAL A 142 -5.74 -3.35 3.08
N ILE A 143 -5.27 -2.24 3.64
CA ILE A 143 -4.24 -2.22 4.69
C ILE A 143 -4.75 -1.45 5.91
N GLU A 144 -4.79 -2.13 7.06
CA GLU A 144 -5.43 -1.62 8.27
C GLU A 144 -4.63 -1.90 9.55
N TYR A 145 -4.82 -1.03 10.54
CA TYR A 145 -4.35 -1.20 11.94
C TYR A 145 -2.83 -1.21 12.12
N ALA A 146 -2.08 -0.69 11.16
CA ALA A 146 -0.63 -0.53 11.26
C ALA A 146 -0.22 0.76 12.00
N THR A 147 0.99 0.77 12.53
CA THR A 147 1.68 2.01 12.93
C THR A 147 2.03 2.81 11.67
N VAL A 148 2.77 2.20 10.73
CA VAL A 148 3.07 2.77 9.41
C VAL A 148 2.78 1.71 8.35
N ALA A 149 1.61 1.76 7.71
CA ALA A 149 1.17 0.68 6.81
C ALA A 149 2.17 0.38 5.69
N LEU A 150 2.72 1.42 5.04
CA LEU A 150 3.86 1.32 4.14
C LEU A 150 4.94 2.33 4.51
N ASP A 151 6.11 1.83 4.93
CA ASP A 151 7.32 2.62 5.15
C ASP A 151 8.31 2.39 3.99
N ILE A 152 8.34 3.31 3.03
CA ILE A 152 9.05 3.16 1.76
C ILE A 152 10.37 3.95 1.80
N LYS A 153 11.50 3.26 1.97
CA LYS A 153 12.84 3.89 2.06
C LYS A 153 13.72 3.58 0.86
N THR A 154 13.97 4.59 0.04
CA THR A 154 14.85 4.60 -1.15
C THR A 154 14.41 3.67 -2.30
N THR A 155 13.25 3.03 -2.16
CA THR A 155 12.64 2.13 -3.14
C THR A 155 11.50 2.86 -3.86
N SER A 156 11.03 2.36 -5.00
CA SER A 156 9.99 3.07 -5.78
C SER A 156 8.87 2.16 -6.29
N PRO A 157 8.13 1.48 -5.38
CA PRO A 157 7.02 0.63 -5.78
C PRO A 157 5.90 1.44 -6.43
N THR A 158 5.05 0.75 -7.19
CA THR A 158 3.75 1.29 -7.60
C THR A 158 2.69 0.88 -6.60
N VAL A 159 2.02 1.85 -5.99
CA VAL A 159 0.89 1.66 -5.07
C VAL A 159 -0.37 2.18 -5.75
N ALA A 160 -1.21 1.26 -6.22
CA ALA A 160 -2.38 1.58 -7.01
C ALA A 160 -3.65 0.90 -6.51
N ASP A 161 -4.82 1.52 -6.64
CA ASP A 161 -6.10 0.85 -6.34
C ASP A 161 -6.16 0.23 -4.92
N CYS A 162 -5.45 0.79 -3.96
CA CYS A 162 -5.40 0.31 -2.58
C CYS A 162 -6.31 1.14 -1.67
N THR A 163 -6.72 0.53 -0.57
CA THR A 163 -7.42 1.20 0.54
C THR A 163 -6.54 1.18 1.78
N PHE A 164 -6.19 2.35 2.29
CA PHE A 164 -5.48 2.52 3.55
C PHE A 164 -6.43 3.16 4.57
N ARG A 165 -6.73 2.45 5.65
CA ARG A 165 -7.59 2.98 6.70
C ARG A 165 -7.26 2.45 8.09
N TYR A 166 -7.55 3.26 9.10
CA TYR A 166 -7.27 2.94 10.50
C TYR A 166 -5.79 2.61 10.73
N ASN A 167 -4.89 3.39 10.13
CA ASN A 167 -3.46 3.35 10.42
C ASN A 167 -3.04 4.66 11.08
N GLU A 168 -1.94 4.65 11.84
CA GLU A 168 -1.37 5.90 12.34
C GLU A 168 -0.76 6.68 11.16
N THR A 169 0.07 6.05 10.33
CA THR A 169 0.47 6.57 9.02
C THR A 169 0.15 5.56 7.93
N ALA A 170 -0.58 5.97 6.89
CA ALA A 170 -0.90 5.07 5.77
C ALA A 170 0.32 4.84 4.85
N VAL A 171 0.97 5.90 4.38
CA VAL A 171 2.17 5.78 3.55
C VAL A 171 3.23 6.79 4.00
N ALA A 172 4.43 6.30 4.36
CA ALA A 172 5.61 7.12 4.62
C ALA A 172 6.65 6.90 3.51
N LEU A 173 7.22 7.98 3.00
CA LEU A 173 8.17 7.98 1.89
C LEU A 173 9.45 8.73 2.26
N ASP A 174 10.60 8.07 2.12
CA ASP A 174 11.93 8.66 2.29
C ASP A 174 12.87 8.19 1.16
N GLY A 175 13.43 9.13 0.40
CA GLY A 175 14.27 8.85 -0.78
C GLY A 175 13.56 8.14 -1.94
N SER A 176 12.21 8.14 -1.98
CA SER A 176 11.42 7.37 -2.94
C SER A 176 10.86 8.20 -4.09
N THR A 177 10.71 7.58 -5.27
CA THR A 177 9.98 8.11 -6.44
C THR A 177 8.70 7.33 -6.75
N ALA A 178 8.16 6.62 -5.74
CA ALA A 178 6.98 5.78 -5.86
C ALA A 178 5.79 6.49 -6.53
N LYS A 179 4.99 5.69 -7.22
CA LYS A 179 3.70 6.13 -7.78
C LYS A 179 2.60 5.76 -6.81
N ILE A 180 1.95 6.77 -6.22
CA ILE A 180 0.81 6.62 -5.32
C ILE A 180 -0.42 7.11 -6.09
N GLN A 181 -1.20 6.19 -6.65
CA GLN A 181 -2.29 6.55 -7.55
C GLN A 181 -3.56 5.76 -7.34
N HIS A 182 -4.73 6.35 -7.59
CA HIS A 182 -6.00 5.60 -7.52
C HIS A 182 -6.24 4.94 -6.16
N ASN A 183 -5.73 5.50 -5.06
CA ASN A 183 -5.93 4.92 -3.73
C ASN A 183 -7.08 5.61 -2.99
N ALA A 184 -7.73 4.88 -2.09
CA ALA A 184 -8.55 5.43 -1.03
C ALA A 184 -7.72 5.50 0.25
N ILE A 185 -7.41 6.71 0.73
CA ILE A 185 -6.58 6.94 1.93
C ILE A 185 -7.45 7.69 2.92
N HIS A 186 -8.00 6.97 3.90
CA HIS A 186 -9.02 7.54 4.78
C HIS A 186 -9.02 7.00 6.20
N ASP A 187 -9.50 7.78 7.15
CA ASP A 187 -9.57 7.40 8.57
C ASP A 187 -8.19 6.96 9.13
N ASN A 188 -7.12 7.66 8.73
CA ASN A 188 -5.77 7.53 9.29
C ASN A 188 -5.38 8.81 10.05
N ASP A 189 -4.41 8.75 10.96
CA ASP A 189 -3.90 9.98 11.57
C ASP A 189 -3.12 10.79 10.53
N ILE A 190 -2.24 10.13 9.75
CA ILE A 190 -1.55 10.70 8.60
C ILE A 190 -1.81 9.85 7.36
N GLY A 191 -2.34 10.46 6.29
CA GLY A 191 -2.55 9.79 5.01
C GLY A 191 -1.22 9.50 4.30
N ILE A 192 -0.49 10.55 3.93
CA ILE A 192 0.82 10.41 3.27
C ILE A 192 1.84 11.31 3.97
N SER A 193 2.96 10.74 4.40
CA SER A 193 4.12 11.47 4.90
C SER A 193 5.26 11.41 3.88
N THR A 194 5.87 12.57 3.58
CA THR A 194 6.99 12.65 2.63
C THR A 194 8.19 13.34 3.26
N VAL A 195 9.29 12.62 3.39
CA VAL A 195 10.48 13.04 4.15
C VAL A 195 11.69 13.15 3.25
N GLY A 196 12.57 14.13 3.47
CA GLY A 196 13.86 14.20 2.78
C GLY A 196 13.78 14.77 1.36
N ARG A 197 14.86 15.43 0.94
CA ARG A 197 14.92 16.16 -0.35
C ARG A 197 14.97 15.27 -1.59
N GLN A 198 15.30 13.99 -1.42
CA GLN A 198 15.36 13.01 -2.52
C GLN A 198 14.01 12.32 -2.76
N THR A 199 13.00 12.59 -1.92
CA THR A 199 11.64 12.04 -2.06
C THR A 199 10.86 12.83 -3.09
N ARG A 200 10.51 12.17 -4.19
CA ARG A 200 9.85 12.77 -5.37
C ARG A 200 8.70 11.89 -5.89
N PRO A 201 7.77 11.44 -5.03
CA PRO A 201 6.65 10.61 -5.44
C PRO A 201 5.72 11.36 -6.39
N ARG A 202 4.97 10.58 -7.17
CA ARG A 202 3.81 11.08 -7.91
C ARG A 202 2.56 10.64 -7.17
N ILE A 203 1.83 11.60 -6.60
CA ILE A 203 0.62 11.42 -5.82
C ILE A 203 -0.55 11.94 -6.67
N GLU A 204 -1.25 11.04 -7.36
CA GLU A 204 -2.24 11.43 -8.36
C GLU A 204 -3.52 10.59 -8.27
N ARG A 205 -4.70 11.20 -8.48
CA ARG A 205 -5.97 10.46 -8.57
C ARG A 205 -6.29 9.65 -7.31
N ASN A 206 -5.88 10.12 -6.13
CA ASN A 206 -6.24 9.51 -4.85
C ASN A 206 -7.45 10.23 -4.24
N ASN A 207 -8.23 9.47 -3.48
CA ASN A 207 -9.21 10.01 -2.53
C ASN A 207 -8.55 10.05 -1.15
N ILE A 208 -8.13 11.24 -0.71
CA ILE A 208 -7.47 11.47 0.58
C ILE A 208 -8.49 12.16 1.50
N ILE A 209 -9.19 11.37 2.30
CA ILE A 209 -10.45 11.79 2.91
C ILE A 209 -10.50 11.41 4.40
N LYS A 210 -11.01 12.25 5.29
CA LYS A 210 -11.20 11.91 6.73
C LYS A 210 -9.92 11.46 7.47
N ASN A 211 -8.75 11.93 7.07
CA ASN A 211 -7.53 11.76 7.87
C ASN A 211 -7.40 12.94 8.84
N ASP A 212 -6.68 12.82 9.95
CA ASP A 212 -6.32 14.04 10.70
C ASP A 212 -5.44 14.94 9.81
N THR A 213 -4.41 14.36 9.20
CA THR A 213 -3.58 15.03 8.20
C THR A 213 -3.59 14.26 6.89
N GLY A 214 -4.10 14.85 5.81
CA GLY A 214 -4.11 14.23 4.48
C GLY A 214 -2.70 13.98 3.97
N ILE A 215 -1.90 15.03 3.85
CA ILE A 215 -0.47 14.93 3.50
C ILE A 215 0.38 15.75 4.47
N PHE A 216 1.39 15.11 5.07
CA PHE A 216 2.44 15.75 5.83
C PHE A 216 3.71 15.86 4.97
N CYS A 217 4.13 17.08 4.66
CA CYS A 217 5.21 17.35 3.70
C CYS A 217 6.45 17.92 4.36
N GLU A 218 7.53 17.15 4.40
CA GLU A 218 8.87 17.63 4.80
C GLU A 218 9.80 17.84 3.61
N ASN A 219 9.23 17.92 2.40
CA ASN A 219 9.89 18.29 1.16
C ASN A 219 8.88 18.97 0.23
N VAL A 220 9.36 19.50 -0.90
CA VAL A 220 8.55 20.19 -1.92
C VAL A 220 8.79 19.63 -3.32
N GLN A 221 9.28 18.40 -3.42
CA GLN A 221 9.68 17.80 -4.71
C GLN A 221 8.65 16.80 -5.25
N SER A 222 7.61 16.52 -4.47
CA SER A 222 6.51 15.62 -4.83
C SER A 222 5.63 16.26 -5.90
N ILE A 223 5.09 15.47 -6.82
CA ILE A 223 4.02 15.92 -7.73
C ILE A 223 2.70 15.51 -7.09
N VAL A 224 1.86 16.50 -6.73
CA VAL A 224 0.56 16.27 -6.10
C VAL A 224 -0.53 16.97 -6.91
N GLN A 225 -1.28 16.20 -7.70
CA GLN A 225 -2.30 16.74 -8.60
C GLN A 225 -3.39 15.72 -8.88
N ASN A 226 -4.57 16.20 -9.26
CA ASN A 226 -5.75 15.40 -9.59
C ASN A 226 -6.23 14.51 -8.43
N ASN A 227 -6.01 14.92 -7.18
CA ASN A 227 -6.51 14.22 -5.99
C ASN A 227 -7.80 14.89 -5.47
N ASN A 228 -8.58 14.14 -4.70
CA ASN A 228 -9.70 14.65 -3.93
C ASN A 228 -9.31 14.72 -2.45
N PHE A 229 -9.21 15.92 -1.90
CA PHE A 229 -9.04 16.20 -0.47
C PHE A 229 -10.38 16.61 0.13
N GLU A 230 -10.91 15.81 1.06
CA GLU A 230 -12.21 16.13 1.67
C GLU A 230 -12.22 15.70 3.14
N ASN A 231 -12.81 16.53 4.02
CA ASN A 231 -13.05 16.18 5.42
C ASN A 231 -11.81 15.76 6.22
N ASN A 232 -10.60 16.10 5.77
CA ASN A 232 -9.40 16.00 6.61
C ASN A 232 -9.39 17.17 7.59
N ASN A 233 -8.85 16.99 8.80
CA ASN A 233 -8.67 18.11 9.73
C ASN A 233 -7.65 19.13 9.13
N PHE A 234 -6.57 18.60 8.57
CA PHE A 234 -5.70 19.31 7.64
C PHE A 234 -5.58 18.51 6.35
N ALA A 235 -5.93 19.09 5.21
CA ALA A 235 -5.65 18.49 3.91
C ALA A 235 -4.15 18.39 3.65
N LEU A 236 -3.38 19.41 4.02
CA LEU A 236 -1.92 19.41 3.94
C LEU A 236 -1.27 20.16 5.10
N LYS A 237 -0.20 19.59 5.67
CA LYS A 237 0.71 20.27 6.59
C LYS A 237 2.10 20.37 5.96
N LEU A 238 2.55 21.58 5.68
CA LEU A 238 3.90 21.83 5.16
C LEU A 238 4.87 22.00 6.33
N ASN A 239 5.99 21.28 6.31
CA ASN A 239 6.94 21.23 7.43
C ASN A 239 8.34 21.73 7.03
N VAL A 240 8.43 22.50 5.95
CA VAL A 240 9.67 23.05 5.41
C VAL A 240 9.52 24.52 5.02
N LYS A 241 10.66 25.22 4.93
CA LYS A 241 10.75 26.66 4.62
C LYS A 241 10.63 27.02 3.13
N PHE A 242 10.30 26.06 2.28
CA PHE A 242 10.24 26.25 0.83
C PHE A 242 8.80 26.18 0.38
N ASP A 243 8.44 27.00 -0.62
CA ASP A 243 7.10 26.99 -1.17
C ASP A 243 6.83 25.68 -1.91
N PHE A 244 5.58 25.22 -1.83
CA PHE A 244 5.15 23.96 -2.42
C PHE A 244 3.93 24.15 -3.32
N GLY A 245 4.09 23.87 -4.61
CA GLY A 245 3.00 23.93 -5.58
C GLY A 245 2.29 22.58 -5.71
N ILE A 246 0.98 22.56 -5.48
CA ILE A 246 0.11 21.39 -5.59
C ILE A 246 -1.19 21.70 -6.36
N PRO A 247 -1.06 22.11 -7.63
CA PRO A 247 -2.20 22.54 -8.44
C PRO A 247 -3.13 21.39 -8.81
N ASN A 248 -4.30 21.74 -9.35
CA ASN A 248 -5.28 20.83 -9.94
C ASN A 248 -5.78 19.75 -8.98
N ASN A 249 -6.00 20.10 -7.71
CA ASN A 249 -6.63 19.22 -6.74
C ASN A 249 -8.04 19.74 -6.41
N TRP A 250 -8.93 18.81 -6.07
CA TRP A 250 -10.24 19.14 -5.50
C TRP A 250 -10.11 19.20 -3.98
N TRP A 251 -10.62 20.26 -3.37
CA TRP A 251 -10.46 20.54 -1.93
C TRP A 251 -11.76 20.39 -1.13
N GLY A 252 -12.78 19.77 -1.72
CA GLY A 252 -14.15 19.76 -1.19
C GLY A 252 -14.92 21.06 -1.46
N THR A 253 -14.25 22.08 -2.00
CA THR A 253 -14.77 23.41 -2.28
C THR A 253 -13.84 24.15 -3.26
N SER A 254 -14.35 25.20 -3.89
CA SER A 254 -13.58 26.17 -4.69
C SER A 254 -13.41 27.52 -3.97
N VAL A 255 -13.77 27.61 -2.68
CA VAL A 255 -13.67 28.84 -1.88
C VAL A 255 -12.34 28.88 -1.13
N ASN A 256 -11.43 29.75 -1.57
CA ASN A 256 -10.06 29.88 -1.03
C ASN A 256 -10.02 29.99 0.50
N GLU A 257 -10.85 30.84 1.10
CA GLU A 257 -10.90 31.01 2.57
C GLU A 257 -11.24 29.73 3.35
N VAL A 258 -11.92 28.77 2.71
CA VAL A 258 -12.21 27.46 3.31
C VAL A 258 -11.04 26.51 3.10
N ILE A 259 -10.40 26.56 1.92
CA ILE A 259 -9.22 25.76 1.59
C ILE A 259 -8.05 26.14 2.52
N ASP A 260 -7.80 27.43 2.71
CA ASP A 260 -6.71 27.96 3.53
C ASP A 260 -6.77 27.42 4.96
N LYS A 261 -7.97 27.23 5.52
CA LYS A 261 -8.15 26.67 6.88
C LYS A 261 -7.77 25.20 7.01
N THR A 262 -7.64 24.49 5.89
CA THR A 262 -7.26 23.07 5.85
C THR A 262 -5.77 22.88 5.54
N ILE A 263 -5.05 23.97 5.29
CA ILE A 263 -3.62 23.94 5.01
C ILE A 263 -2.90 24.53 6.22
N LEU A 264 -1.80 23.91 6.63
CA LEU A 264 -0.87 24.51 7.58
C LEU A 264 0.40 24.91 6.84
N ASP A 265 0.63 26.22 6.72
CA ASP A 265 1.80 26.79 6.06
C ASP A 265 2.28 28.09 6.73
N SER A 266 3.09 28.89 6.05
CA SER A 266 3.60 30.15 6.60
C SER A 266 2.55 31.22 6.91
N ASN A 267 1.33 31.11 6.35
CA ASN A 267 0.23 32.04 6.62
C ASN A 267 -0.41 31.78 8.00
N ASP A 268 -0.16 30.62 8.60
CA ASP A 268 -0.67 30.23 9.92
C ASP A 268 0.28 30.62 11.07
N ALA A 269 0.78 31.86 11.03
CA ALA A 269 1.77 32.39 11.97
C ALA A 269 1.42 32.22 13.46
N ASN A 270 0.13 32.11 13.79
CA ASN A 270 -0.37 31.91 15.16
C ASN A 270 -0.27 30.46 15.66
N ILE A 271 -0.09 29.50 14.75
CA ILE A 271 -0.03 28.06 15.03
C ILE A 271 1.43 27.56 14.93
N ILE A 272 2.22 28.18 14.05
CA ILE A 272 3.59 27.74 13.74
C ILE A 272 4.62 28.38 14.67
N THR A 273 5.58 27.57 15.14
CA THR A 273 6.70 28.03 15.98
C THR A 273 8.02 28.09 15.21
N LYS A 274 8.01 27.70 13.93
CA LYS A 274 9.18 27.66 13.05
C LYS A 274 8.84 28.25 11.66
N PRO A 275 9.83 28.79 10.94
CA PRO A 275 9.60 29.29 9.58
C PRO A 275 9.21 28.15 8.61
N LEU A 276 8.11 28.35 7.91
CA LEU A 276 7.61 27.49 6.84
C LEU A 276 7.56 28.26 5.51
N GLY A 277 7.38 27.54 4.41
CA GLY A 277 7.01 28.12 3.12
C GLY A 277 5.50 28.24 2.96
N THR A 278 5.07 28.67 1.78
CA THR A 278 3.65 28.74 1.38
C THR A 278 3.24 27.54 0.53
N VAL A 279 1.97 27.18 0.61
CA VAL A 279 1.38 26.16 -0.27
C VAL A 279 0.58 26.86 -1.36
N ASN A 280 0.97 26.66 -2.62
CA ASN A 280 0.24 27.17 -3.77
C ASN A 280 -0.62 26.05 -4.39
N TYR A 281 -1.93 26.13 -4.18
CA TYR A 281 -2.90 25.14 -4.66
C TYR A 281 -3.64 25.54 -5.94
N GLU A 282 -3.31 26.68 -6.53
CA GLU A 282 -3.93 27.16 -7.77
C GLU A 282 -3.27 26.58 -9.02
N PRO A 283 -4.04 26.24 -10.07
CA PRO A 283 -5.50 26.31 -10.15
C PRO A 283 -6.21 25.22 -9.33
N ILE A 284 -7.36 25.57 -8.73
CA ILE A 284 -8.26 24.61 -8.07
C ILE A 284 -9.06 23.82 -9.11
N ALA A 285 -9.28 22.51 -8.88
CA ALA A 285 -10.21 21.73 -9.70
C ALA A 285 -11.66 22.21 -9.48
N GLU A 286 -12.45 22.37 -10.55
CA GLU A 286 -13.85 22.88 -10.43
C GLU A 286 -14.80 21.87 -9.78
N THR A 287 -14.53 20.57 -9.97
CA THR A 287 -15.32 19.47 -9.42
C THR A 287 -14.41 18.38 -8.88
N ARG A 288 -14.98 17.56 -8.02
CA ARG A 288 -14.40 16.29 -7.60
C ARG A 288 -14.00 15.44 -8.82
N PHE A 289 -12.84 14.76 -8.74
CA PHE A 289 -12.40 13.82 -9.75
C PHE A 289 -13.10 12.47 -9.56
N ASP A 290 -14.08 12.14 -10.40
CA ASP A 290 -14.81 10.86 -10.33
C ASP A 290 -13.91 9.65 -10.58
N GLY A 291 -12.85 9.81 -11.39
CA GLY A 291 -11.87 8.76 -11.68
C GLY A 291 -10.75 8.61 -10.62
N ALA A 292 -10.86 9.28 -9.48
CA ALA A 292 -9.92 9.15 -8.36
C ALA A 292 -10.40 8.12 -7.33
N GLY A 293 -9.45 7.43 -6.70
CA GLY A 293 -9.69 6.25 -5.86
C GLY A 293 -9.62 4.93 -6.64
N PRO A 294 -9.86 3.79 -5.96
CA PRO A 294 -9.71 2.47 -6.54
C PRO A 294 -10.65 2.23 -7.73
N ARG A 295 -10.13 1.56 -8.77
CA ARG A 295 -10.86 1.25 -10.01
C ARG A 295 -11.26 -0.22 -10.05
N GLU A 296 -12.46 -0.53 -9.57
CA GLU A 296 -13.06 -1.88 -9.62
C GLU A 296 -13.43 -2.30 -11.05
#